data_AF-A0A434PXS9-F1
#
_entry.id   AF-A0A434PXS9-F1
#
_cell.length_a   1.000
_cell.length_b   1.000
_cell.length_c   1.000
_cell.angle_alpha   90.00
_cell.angle_beta   90.00
_cell.angle_gamma   90.00
#
_symmetry.space_group_name_H-M   'P 1'
#
loop_
_entity.id
_entity.type
_entity.pdbx_description
1 polymer ?
#
loop_
_entity_poly.entity_id
_entity_poly.type
_entity_poly.pdbx_seq_one_letter_code
_entity_poly.pdbx_strand_id
1 'polypeptide(L)'
;SSIVFYDPHVQEIPKTREHPDLSGRKSVELTTDTLSNYDAVLIATDHDQIDYRLLAEHAKLIVDTRNCFARRNIVCRNLVKA
;
A
#
# COMPACT_ATOMS: atom_id res chain seq x y z
N SER A 1 6.17 14.62 -7.08
CA SER A 1 5.14 13.73 -6.51
C SER A 1 5.76 12.92 -5.40
N SER A 2 5.14 12.87 -4.21
CA SER A 2 5.66 12.11 -3.05
C SER A 2 5.35 10.63 -3.21
N ILE A 3 6.29 9.75 -2.82
CA ILE A 3 6.11 8.30 -2.79
C ILE A 3 6.55 7.80 -1.42
N VAL A 4 5.68 7.05 -0.76
CA VAL A 4 5.98 6.37 0.51
C VAL A 4 5.57 4.91 0.39
N PHE A 5 6.06 4.08 1.30
CA PHE A 5 5.64 2.69 1.40
C PHE A 5 5.27 2.37 2.85
N TYR A 6 4.40 1.39 3.00
CA TYR A 6 4.14 0.72 4.26
C TYR A 6 4.43 -0.76 4.07
N ASP A 7 5.19 -1.34 4.98
CA ASP A 7 5.38 -2.78 5.07
C ASP A 7 5.44 -3.18 6.55
N PRO A 8 4.51 -4.04 7.05
CA PRO A 8 4.50 -4.44 8.45
C PRO A 8 5.73 -5.28 8.85
N HIS A 9 6.49 -5.81 7.88
CA HIS A 9 7.68 -6.62 8.11
C HIS A 9 8.99 -5.87 7.82
N VAL A 10 8.95 -4.74 7.11
CA VAL A 10 10.14 -3.99 6.69
C VAL A 10 10.02 -2.52 7.10
N GLN A 11 10.64 -2.15 8.21
CA GLN A 11 10.61 -0.75 8.69
C GLN A 11 11.49 0.21 7.89
N GLU A 12 12.52 -0.29 7.21
CA GLU A 12 13.42 0.49 6.37
C GLU A 12 13.91 -0.36 5.20
N ILE A 13 13.91 0.19 3.98
CA ILE A 13 14.36 -0.55 2.80
C ILE A 13 15.86 -0.81 2.91
N PRO A 14 16.29 -2.08 2.95
CA PRO A 14 17.70 -2.42 3.04
C PRO A 14 18.42 -2.04 1.74
N LYS A 15 19.74 -1.93 1.82
CA LYS A 15 20.55 -1.73 0.62
C LYS A 15 20.48 -2.95 -0.28
N THR A 16 19.92 -2.80 -1.48
CA THR A 16 19.87 -3.85 -2.50
C THR A 16 20.70 -3.48 -3.72
N ARG A 17 21.09 -4.48 -4.52
CA ARG A 17 21.84 -4.27 -5.77
C ARG A 17 20.97 -3.71 -6.88
N GLU A 18 19.70 -4.13 -6.92
CA GLU A 18 18.76 -3.80 -8.00
C GLU A 18 18.13 -2.42 -7.84
N HIS A 19 17.91 -1.98 -6.59
CA HIS A 19 17.27 -0.71 -6.26
C HIS A 19 18.04 0.04 -5.16
N PRO A 20 19.29 0.46 -5.43
CA PRO A 20 20.10 1.15 -4.44
C PRO A 20 19.52 2.52 -4.05
N ASP A 21 18.79 3.17 -4.95
CA ASP A 21 18.13 4.48 -4.79
C ASP A 21 16.92 4.46 -3.82
N LEU A 22 16.36 3.28 -3.55
CA LEU A 22 15.28 3.11 -2.58
C LEU A 22 15.79 2.86 -1.14
N SER A 23 17.07 2.55 -0.99
CA SER A 23 17.69 2.21 0.29
C SER A 23 17.51 3.33 1.32
N GLY A 24 17.24 2.98 2.57
CA GLY A 24 17.09 3.94 3.67
C GLY A 24 15.73 4.63 3.73
N ARG A 25 14.83 4.39 2.77
CA ARG A 25 13.45 4.85 2.88
C ARG A 25 12.78 4.09 4.03
N LYS A 26 12.10 4.84 4.91
CA LYS A 26 11.38 4.29 6.07
C LYS A 26 9.93 4.00 5.73
N SER A 27 9.41 2.92 6.30
CA SER A 27 7.99 2.61 6.28
C SER A 27 7.24 3.70 7.04
N VAL A 28 6.14 4.18 6.47
CA VAL A 28 5.22 5.09 7.18
C VAL A 28 4.21 4.30 8.00
N GLU A 29 3.49 4.94 8.91
CA GLU A 29 2.34 4.31 9.55
C GLU A 29 1.13 4.28 8.61
N LEU A 30 0.42 3.15 8.57
CA LEU A 30 -0.81 3.00 7.79
C LEU A 30 -2.01 3.52 8.61
N THR A 31 -2.28 4.81 8.49
CA THR A 31 -3.39 5.48 9.18
C THR A 31 -4.36 6.14 8.19
N THR A 32 -5.56 6.50 8.65
CA THR A 32 -6.52 7.30 7.87
C THR A 32 -5.92 8.62 7.38
N ASP A 33 -5.12 9.28 8.21
CA ASP A 33 -4.43 10.52 7.83
C ASP A 33 -3.40 10.27 6.74
N THR A 34 -2.60 9.19 6.84
CA THR A 34 -1.69 8.82 5.75
C THR A 34 -2.48 8.59 4.46
N LEU A 35 -3.53 7.76 4.50
CA LEU A 35 -4.31 7.39 3.31
C LEU A 35 -4.98 8.57 2.62
N SER A 36 -5.57 9.49 3.39
CA SER A 36 -6.27 10.67 2.84
C SER A 36 -5.33 11.69 2.18
N ASN A 37 -4.06 11.71 2.58
CA ASN A 37 -3.04 12.61 2.03
C ASN A 37 -2.46 12.15 0.67
N TYR A 38 -2.71 10.92 0.25
CA TYR A 38 -2.24 10.41 -1.05
C TYR A 38 -3.38 10.25 -2.05
N ASP A 39 -3.03 10.36 -3.33
CA ASP A 39 -4.00 10.26 -4.43
C ASP A 39 -4.28 8.81 -4.85
N ALA A 40 -3.36 7.89 -4.57
CA ALA A 40 -3.52 6.48 -4.88
C ALA A 40 -2.71 5.59 -3.92
N VAL A 41 -3.20 4.37 -3.72
CA VAL A 41 -2.53 3.27 -3.03
C VAL A 41 -2.30 2.13 -4.03
N LEU A 42 -1.05 1.65 -4.11
CA LEU A 42 -0.68 0.49 -4.91
C LEU A 42 -0.38 -0.70 -3.99
N ILE A 43 -1.04 -1.82 -4.22
CA ILE A 43 -0.78 -3.06 -3.49
C ILE A 43 0.34 -3.81 -4.22
N ALA A 44 1.57 -3.70 -3.71
CA ALA A 44 2.74 -4.38 -4.26
C ALA A 44 2.93 -5.80 -3.68
N THR A 45 2.49 -6.03 -2.45
CA THR A 45 2.59 -7.30 -1.72
C THR A 45 1.31 -7.54 -0.93
N ASP A 46 0.84 -8.79 -0.90
CA ASP A 46 -0.31 -9.18 -0.08
C ASP A 46 0.15 -9.62 1.30
N HIS A 47 0.19 -8.68 2.26
CA HIS A 47 0.46 -9.01 3.65
C HIS A 47 -0.86 -9.25 4.39
N ASP A 48 -0.93 -10.31 5.18
CA ASP A 48 -2.14 -10.69 5.92
C ASP A 48 -2.50 -9.69 7.03
N GLN A 49 -1.53 -8.93 7.53
CA GLN A 49 -1.75 -7.95 8.60
C GLN A 49 -2.36 -6.62 8.12
N ILE A 50 -2.58 -6.45 6.80
CA ILE A 50 -3.20 -5.24 6.26
C ILE A 50 -4.70 -5.28 6.50
N ASP A 51 -5.24 -4.22 7.12
CA ASP A 51 -6.68 -3.97 7.10
C ASP A 51 -7.09 -3.40 5.73
N TYR A 52 -7.45 -4.28 4.81
CA TYR A 52 -7.91 -3.89 3.47
C TYR A 52 -9.25 -3.14 3.49
N ARG A 53 -10.04 -3.21 4.57
CA ARG A 53 -11.27 -2.41 4.70
C ARG A 53 -10.94 -0.95 5.00
N LEU A 54 -9.92 -0.69 5.81
CA LEU A 54 -9.38 0.66 6.03
C LEU A 54 -8.95 1.31 4.71
N LEU A 55 -8.27 0.54 3.84
CA LEU A 55 -7.91 1.01 2.51
C LEU A 55 -9.15 1.34 1.67
N ALA A 56 -10.13 0.43 1.64
CA ALA A 56 -11.38 0.59 0.90
C ALA A 56 -12.13 1.88 1.28
N GLU A 57 -12.10 2.23 2.57
CA GLU A 57 -12.83 3.37 3.12
C GLU A 57 -12.12 4.71 2.92
N HIS A 58 -10.79 4.75 3.05
CA HIS A 58 -10.06 6.01 3.15
C HIS A 58 -9.13 6.34 1.98
N ALA A 59 -8.74 5.37 1.15
CA ALA A 59 -7.93 5.65 -0.03
C ALA A 59 -8.76 6.33 -1.11
N LYS A 60 -8.21 7.30 -1.84
CA LYS A 60 -8.91 7.95 -2.97
C LYS A 60 -9.00 7.02 -4.19
N LEU A 61 -7.94 6.26 -4.45
CA LEU A 61 -7.83 5.26 -5.52
C LEU A 61 -6.98 4.08 -5.02
N ILE A 62 -7.36 2.86 -5.38
CA ILE A 62 -6.64 1.64 -5.01
C ILE A 62 -6.33 0.87 -6.30
N VAL A 63 -5.05 0.53 -6.48
CA VAL A 63 -4.57 -0.34 -7.56
C VAL A 63 -4.15 -1.67 -6.96
N ASP A 64 -4.95 -2.71 -7.18
CA ASP A 64 -4.74 -4.06 -6.63
C ASP A 64 -4.10 -4.99 -7.67
N THR A 65 -2.78 -5.15 -7.57
CA THR A 65 -1.98 -6.06 -8.43
C THR A 65 -1.86 -7.49 -7.85
N ARG A 66 -2.51 -7.74 -6.71
CA ARG A 66 -2.38 -8.97 -5.92
C ARG A 66 -3.71 -9.67 -5.69
N ASN A 67 -4.78 -9.15 -6.28
CA ASN A 67 -6.12 -9.68 -6.16
C ASN A 67 -6.56 -9.82 -4.69
N CYS A 68 -6.10 -8.91 -3.82
CA CYS A 68 -6.35 -8.91 -2.39
C CYS A 68 -7.83 -8.66 -2.07
N PHE A 69 -8.47 -7.74 -2.79
CA PHE A 69 -9.85 -7.35 -2.56
C PHE A 69 -10.82 -8.46 -2.96
N ALA A 70 -10.61 -9.06 -4.13
CA ALA A 70 -11.46 -10.15 -4.60
C ALA A 70 -11.38 -11.39 -3.71
N ARG A 71 -10.16 -11.79 -3.29
CA ARG A 71 -9.98 -12.95 -2.39
C ARG A 71 -10.63 -12.74 -1.02
N ARG A 72 -10.76 -11.49 -0.57
CA ARG A 72 -11.38 -11.12 0.70
C ARG A 72 -12.86 -10.72 0.56
N ASN A 73 -13.44 -10.83 -0.65
CA ASN A 73 -14.81 -10.40 -0.96
C ASN A 73 -15.10 -8.94 -0.53
N ILE A 74 -14.11 -8.05 -0.69
CA ILE A 74 -14.26 -6.62 -0.42
C ILE A 74 -14.56 -5.92 -1.75
N VAL A 75 -15.66 -5.17 -1.78
CA VAL A 75 -16.07 -4.38 -2.94
C VAL A 75 -16.03 -2.91 -2.57
N CYS A 76 -15.37 -2.10 -3.40
CA CYS A 76 -15.35 -0.64 -3.26
C CYS A 76 -15.27 0.03 -4.64
N ARG A 77 -15.75 1.28 -4.73
CA ARG A 77 -15.92 2.00 -6.01
C ARG A 77 -14.61 2.52 -6.59
N ASN A 78 -13.64 2.73 -5.73
CA ASN A 78 -12.31 3.30 -5.97
C ASN A 78 -11.23 2.23 -6.25
N LEU A 79 -11.63 0.99 -6.58
CA LEU A 79 -10.72 -0.12 -6.84
C LEU A 79 -10.50 -0.33 -8.34
N VAL A 80 -9.24 -0.40 -8.76
CA VAL A 80 -8.81 -0.84 -10.08
C VAL A 80 -7.98 -2.11 -9.91
N LYS A 81 -8.35 -3.16 -10.65
CA LYS A 81 -7.57 -4.39 -10.75
C LYS A 81 -6.58 -4.27 -11.91
N ALA A 82 -5.32 -4.65 -11.67
CA ALA A 82 -4.23 -4.59 -12.66
C ALA A 82 -3.45 -5.90 -12.72
#